data_AF-A0A967ANN8-F1
#
_entry.id   AF-A0A967ANN8-F1
#
_cell.length_a   1.000
_cell.length_b   1.000
_cell.length_c   1.000
_cell.angle_alpha   90.00
_cell.angle_beta   90.00
_cell.angle_gamma   90.00
#
_symmetry.space_group_name_H-M   'P 1'
#
loop_
_entity.id
_entity.type
_entity.pdbx_description
1 polymer ?
#
loop_
_entity_poly.entity_id
_entity_poly.type
_entity_poly.pdbx_seq_one_letter_code
_entity_poly.pdbx_strand_id
1 'polypeptide(L)'
;MQIRLDDDQWVAPTDASLEEVFAELSERAHAKARIVTTMLLDHRRLTDRDLDPGLLKESSAKFGNLVATSRTQEEIIQDACGAIRRYRELVVQEGISLARQLRLGKQELPLLDRWLGKVADLLELIGNQASDPKADSMVSDKAKWIEELLAARQLSDTVRMADLLEYEILPRLSSENAGIR
;
A
#
# COMPACT_ATOMS: atom_id res chain seq x y z
N MET A 1 -31.32 -11.27 -8.48
CA MET A 1 -30.66 -10.12 -7.80
C MET A 1 -30.42 -8.99 -8.80
N GLN A 2 -30.74 -7.75 -8.45
CA GLN A 2 -30.38 -6.56 -9.25
C GLN A 2 -28.95 -6.15 -8.94
N ILE A 3 -28.13 -5.90 -9.96
CA ILE A 3 -26.72 -5.54 -9.81
C ILE A 3 -26.52 -4.15 -10.41
N ARG A 4 -25.79 -3.30 -9.69
CA ARG A 4 -25.31 -2.00 -10.16
C ARG A 4 -23.81 -1.90 -9.95
N LEU A 5 -23.07 -1.63 -11.01
CA LEU A 5 -21.64 -1.32 -10.99
C LEU A 5 -21.45 0.07 -11.58
N ASP A 6 -21.14 1.06 -10.72
CA ASP A 6 -21.10 2.47 -11.11
C ASP A 6 -22.45 2.87 -11.77
N ASP A 7 -22.44 3.22 -13.05
CA ASP A 7 -23.63 3.59 -13.84
C ASP A 7 -24.29 2.40 -14.58
N ASP A 8 -23.62 1.23 -14.62
CA ASP A 8 -24.14 0.05 -15.31
C ASP A 8 -25.10 -0.74 -14.40
N GLN A 9 -26.20 -1.24 -14.97
CA GLN A 9 -27.19 -2.06 -14.26
C GLN A 9 -27.58 -3.30 -15.04
N TRP A 10 -27.72 -4.43 -14.34
CA TRP A 10 -28.21 -5.68 -14.91
C TRP A 10 -28.83 -6.56 -13.82
N VAL A 11 -29.40 -7.69 -14.23
CA VAL A 11 -29.99 -8.68 -13.32
C VAL A 11 -29.20 -9.97 -13.43
N ALA A 12 -28.77 -10.51 -12.29
CA ALA A 12 -28.11 -11.81 -12.25
C ALA A 12 -29.09 -12.94 -12.59
N PRO A 13 -28.62 -13.99 -13.29
CA PRO A 13 -29.39 -15.23 -13.45
C PRO A 13 -29.81 -15.80 -12.10
N THR A 14 -31.03 -16.32 -12.02
CA THR A 14 -31.61 -16.84 -10.77
C THR A 14 -30.92 -18.11 -10.25
N ASP A 15 -30.26 -18.84 -11.12
CA ASP A 15 -29.46 -20.03 -10.83
C ASP A 15 -27.99 -19.72 -10.55
N ALA A 16 -27.53 -18.49 -10.82
CA ALA A 16 -26.16 -18.09 -10.59
C ALA A 16 -25.81 -18.10 -9.09
N SER A 17 -24.59 -18.52 -8.80
CA SER A 17 -23.93 -18.37 -7.50
C SER A 17 -23.39 -16.96 -7.31
N LEU A 18 -23.14 -16.56 -6.06
CA LEU A 18 -22.45 -15.29 -5.78
C LEU A 18 -21.02 -15.27 -6.34
N GLU A 19 -20.35 -16.42 -6.43
CA GLU A 19 -19.05 -16.56 -7.08
C GLU A 19 -19.09 -16.09 -8.55
N GLU A 20 -20.03 -16.62 -9.33
CA GLU A 20 -20.21 -16.26 -10.74
C GLU A 20 -20.59 -14.79 -10.90
N VAL A 21 -21.45 -14.28 -10.01
CA VAL A 21 -21.83 -12.87 -10.01
C VAL A 21 -20.63 -11.95 -9.72
N PHE A 22 -19.80 -12.29 -8.73
CA PHE A 22 -18.64 -11.49 -8.38
C PHE A 22 -17.55 -11.58 -9.45
N ALA A 23 -17.40 -12.75 -10.09
CA ALA A 23 -16.53 -12.90 -11.26
C ALA A 23 -16.97 -12.00 -12.40
N GLU A 24 -18.26 -12.02 -12.78
CA GLU A 24 -18.81 -11.15 -13.83
C GLU A 24 -18.66 -9.66 -13.47
N LEU A 25 -18.91 -9.29 -12.21
CA LEU A 25 -18.72 -7.94 -11.70
C LEU A 25 -17.28 -7.47 -11.88
N SER A 26 -16.31 -8.33 -11.52
CA SER A 26 -14.89 -8.07 -11.64
C SER A 26 -14.45 -7.97 -13.10
N GLU A 27 -14.92 -8.88 -13.97
CA GLU A 27 -14.63 -8.87 -15.41
C GLU A 27 -15.14 -7.58 -16.08
N ARG A 28 -16.35 -7.13 -15.75
CA ARG A 28 -16.92 -5.88 -16.28
C ARG A 28 -16.14 -4.65 -15.83
N ALA A 29 -15.71 -4.60 -14.57
CA ALA A 29 -14.84 -3.53 -14.08
C ALA A 29 -13.48 -3.57 -14.80
N HIS A 30 -12.90 -4.77 -14.92
CA HIS A 30 -11.60 -4.97 -15.54
C HIS A 30 -11.60 -4.62 -17.04
N ALA A 31 -12.69 -4.90 -17.76
CA ALA A 31 -12.87 -4.50 -19.15
C ALA A 31 -12.81 -2.97 -19.36
N LYS A 32 -13.06 -2.18 -18.31
CA LYS A 32 -12.91 -0.72 -18.29
C LYS A 32 -11.60 -0.26 -17.64
N ALA A 33 -10.64 -1.16 -17.40
CA ALA A 33 -9.41 -0.93 -16.64
C ALA A 33 -9.66 -0.40 -15.22
N ARG A 34 -10.72 -0.88 -14.56
CA ARG A 34 -11.12 -0.51 -13.20
C ARG A 34 -11.10 -1.72 -12.27
N ILE A 35 -11.00 -1.44 -10.98
CA ILE A 35 -11.01 -2.41 -9.88
C ILE A 35 -12.23 -2.14 -9.02
N VAL A 36 -13.00 -3.17 -8.68
CA VAL A 36 -14.10 -3.03 -7.71
C VAL A 36 -13.52 -2.70 -6.34
N THR A 37 -13.94 -1.57 -5.76
CA THR A 37 -13.37 -1.04 -4.50
C THR A 37 -14.36 -1.08 -3.35
N THR A 38 -15.66 -1.05 -3.65
CA THR A 38 -16.70 -1.23 -2.63
C THR A 38 -17.79 -2.12 -3.18
N MET A 39 -18.38 -2.92 -2.30
CA MET A 39 -19.47 -3.82 -2.62
C MET A 39 -20.44 -3.86 -1.44
N LEU A 40 -21.73 -3.68 -1.73
CA LEU A 40 -22.83 -3.79 -0.80
C LEU A 40 -23.80 -4.84 -1.33
N LEU A 41 -23.94 -5.93 -0.58
CA LEU A 41 -24.94 -6.95 -0.82
C LEU A 41 -26.14 -6.66 0.09
N ASP A 42 -27.25 -6.30 -0.52
CA ASP A 42 -28.43 -5.67 0.08
C ASP A 42 -28.08 -4.40 0.88
N HIS A 43 -27.83 -4.56 2.18
CA HIS A 43 -27.47 -3.47 3.10
C HIS A 43 -26.15 -3.71 3.81
N ARG A 44 -25.47 -4.82 3.51
CA ARG A 44 -24.21 -5.21 4.15
C ARG A 44 -23.05 -4.88 3.22
N ARG A 45 -22.10 -4.08 3.72
CA ARG A 45 -20.81 -3.90 3.06
C ARG A 45 -20.01 -5.20 3.16
N LEU A 46 -19.51 -5.66 2.02
CA LEU A 46 -18.60 -6.81 1.93
C LEU A 46 -17.15 -6.32 1.88
N THR A 47 -16.28 -7.09 2.50
CA THR A 47 -14.82 -6.96 2.47
C THR A 47 -14.20 -8.29 2.05
N ASP A 48 -12.91 -8.31 1.73
CA ASP A 48 -12.21 -9.53 1.32
C ASP A 48 -12.32 -10.67 2.36
N ARG A 49 -12.49 -10.32 3.65
CA ARG A 49 -12.68 -11.29 4.73
C ARG A 49 -14.05 -11.96 4.73
N ASP A 50 -15.03 -11.33 4.10
CA ASP A 50 -16.39 -11.87 3.96
C ASP A 50 -16.50 -12.81 2.74
N LEU A 51 -15.52 -12.80 1.83
CA LEU A 51 -15.49 -13.63 0.62
C LEU A 51 -15.04 -15.06 0.93
N ASP A 52 -15.74 -15.72 1.86
CA ASP A 52 -15.48 -17.11 2.21
C ASP A 52 -16.23 -18.09 1.27
N PRO A 53 -15.79 -19.36 1.19
CA PRO A 53 -16.43 -20.35 0.32
C PRO A 53 -17.92 -20.63 0.63
N GLY A 54 -18.37 -20.32 1.84
CA GLY A 54 -19.77 -20.47 2.23
C GLY A 54 -20.64 -19.42 1.54
N LEU A 55 -20.25 -18.15 1.65
CA LEU A 55 -20.94 -17.05 0.98
C LEU A 55 -20.91 -17.21 -0.54
N LEU A 56 -19.74 -17.52 -1.11
CA LEU A 56 -19.56 -17.59 -2.57
C LEU A 56 -20.45 -18.63 -3.25
N LYS A 57 -20.76 -19.74 -2.56
CA LYS A 57 -21.63 -20.80 -3.07
C LYS A 57 -23.12 -20.51 -2.90
N GLU A 58 -23.49 -19.42 -2.24
CA GLU A 58 -24.89 -19.06 -2.09
C GLU A 58 -25.51 -18.66 -3.44
N SER A 59 -26.76 -19.07 -3.65
CA SER A 59 -27.53 -18.66 -4.83
C SER A 59 -27.84 -17.17 -4.76
N SER A 60 -27.66 -16.48 -5.89
CA SER A 60 -28.01 -15.07 -6.06
C SER A 60 -29.50 -14.80 -5.83
N ALA A 61 -30.38 -15.80 -5.94
CA ALA A 61 -31.81 -15.66 -5.71
C ALA A 61 -32.16 -15.34 -4.24
N LYS A 62 -31.25 -15.58 -3.30
CA LYS A 62 -31.43 -15.23 -1.88
C LYS A 62 -31.27 -13.74 -1.59
N PHE A 63 -30.71 -12.98 -2.54
CA PHE A 63 -30.33 -11.59 -2.35
C PHE A 63 -31.11 -10.68 -3.30
N GLY A 64 -31.46 -9.49 -2.80
CA GLY A 64 -32.21 -8.50 -3.55
C GLY A 64 -31.31 -7.73 -4.50
N ASN A 65 -30.31 -7.05 -3.92
CA ASN A 65 -29.50 -6.05 -4.61
C ASN A 65 -28.00 -6.24 -4.36
N LEU A 66 -27.18 -5.96 -5.37
CA LEU A 66 -25.74 -5.83 -5.27
C LEU A 66 -25.34 -4.46 -5.84
N VAL A 67 -24.76 -3.61 -5.02
CA VAL A 67 -24.25 -2.31 -5.44
C VAL A 67 -22.75 -2.29 -5.27
N ALA A 68 -22.03 -2.00 -6.35
CA ALA A 68 -20.58 -1.90 -6.34
C ALA A 68 -20.12 -0.59 -6.98
N THR A 69 -18.96 -0.12 -6.53
CA THR A 69 -18.25 0.99 -7.16
C THR A 69 -16.86 0.54 -7.56
N SER A 70 -16.43 0.94 -8.75
CA SER A 70 -15.08 0.66 -9.24
C SER A 70 -14.25 1.92 -9.37
N ARG A 71 -12.92 1.78 -9.35
CA ARG A 71 -11.96 2.87 -9.53
C ARG A 71 -10.81 2.44 -10.42
N THR A 72 -10.21 3.36 -11.15
CA THR A 72 -8.94 3.06 -11.84
C THR A 72 -7.82 2.93 -10.80
N GLN A 73 -6.74 2.25 -11.18
CA GLN A 73 -5.54 2.19 -10.35
C GLN A 73 -4.98 3.59 -10.07
N GLU A 74 -5.04 4.49 -11.05
CA GLU A 74 -4.61 5.89 -10.90
C GLU A 74 -5.45 6.64 -9.85
N GLU A 75 -6.78 6.51 -9.89
CA GLU A 75 -7.68 7.12 -8.89
C GLU A 75 -7.40 6.59 -7.47
N ILE A 76 -7.12 5.29 -7.34
CA ILE A 76 -6.77 4.66 -6.07
C ILE A 76 -5.44 5.22 -5.53
N ILE A 77 -4.42 5.32 -6.38
CA ILE A 77 -3.11 5.86 -6.02
C ILE A 77 -3.23 7.35 -5.65
N GLN A 78 -3.96 8.14 -6.44
CA GLN A 78 -4.13 9.57 -6.21
C GLN A 78 -4.78 9.87 -4.86
N ASP A 79 -5.81 9.11 -4.47
CA ASP A 79 -6.43 9.24 -3.16
C ASP A 79 -5.48 8.81 -2.03
N ALA A 80 -4.65 7.80 -2.28
CA ALA A 80 -3.64 7.34 -1.34
C ALA A 80 -2.47 8.33 -1.17
N CYS A 81 -2.18 9.21 -2.15
CA CYS A 81 -1.06 10.16 -2.11
C CYS A 81 -1.05 11.00 -0.83
N GLY A 82 -2.21 11.46 -0.37
CA GLY A 82 -2.31 12.24 0.87
C GLY A 82 -1.93 11.42 2.11
N ALA A 83 -2.31 10.15 2.16
CA ALA A 83 -1.94 9.25 3.25
C ALA A 83 -0.46 8.87 3.19
N ILE A 84 0.08 8.60 1.99
CA ILE A 84 1.49 8.30 1.77
C ILE A 84 2.37 9.49 2.19
N ARG A 85 1.96 10.73 1.87
CA ARG A 85 2.69 11.94 2.29
C ARG A 85 2.76 12.05 3.81
N ARG A 86 1.63 11.89 4.51
CA ARG A 86 1.59 11.92 5.97
C ARG A 86 2.43 10.79 6.59
N TYR A 87 2.40 9.60 5.99
CA TYR A 87 3.22 8.47 6.44
C TYR A 87 4.71 8.76 6.25
N ARG A 88 5.12 9.31 5.10
CA ARG A 88 6.49 9.78 4.85
C ARG A 88 6.94 10.79 5.89
N GLU A 89 6.14 11.82 6.15
CA GLU A 89 6.45 12.85 7.16
C GLU A 89 6.68 12.21 8.54
N LEU A 90 5.81 11.28 8.94
CA LEU A 90 5.98 10.53 10.19
C LEU A 90 7.30 9.76 10.23
N VAL A 91 7.62 8.99 9.17
CA VAL A 91 8.86 8.20 9.09
C VAL A 91 10.10 9.10 9.15
N VAL A 92 10.07 10.26 8.49
CA VAL A 92 11.16 11.24 8.54
C VAL A 92 11.32 11.81 9.95
N GLN A 93 10.23 12.22 10.61
CA GLN A 93 10.30 12.75 11.98
C GLN A 93 10.84 11.73 12.99
N GLU A 94 10.42 10.47 12.87
CA GLU A 94 10.95 9.39 13.70
C GLU A 94 12.45 9.17 13.48
N GLY A 95 12.91 9.21 12.23
CA GLY A 95 14.33 9.05 11.92
C GLY A 95 15.19 10.23 12.40
N ILE A 96 14.67 11.47 12.36
CA ILE A 96 15.33 12.64 12.97
C ILE A 96 15.49 12.44 14.48
N SER A 97 14.45 11.91 15.15
CA SER A 97 14.52 11.60 16.58
C SER A 97 15.57 10.52 16.87
N LEU A 98 15.62 9.46 16.07
CA LEU A 98 16.61 8.38 16.20
C LEU A 98 18.04 8.88 16.01
N ALA A 99 18.30 9.69 14.98
CA ALA A 99 19.61 10.28 14.76
C ALA A 99 20.08 11.10 15.98
N ARG A 100 19.20 11.92 16.56
CA ARG A 100 19.51 12.68 17.79
C ARG A 100 19.82 11.77 18.97
N GLN A 101 19.09 10.67 19.14
CA GLN A 101 19.35 9.71 20.23
C GLN A 101 20.72 9.04 20.06
N LEU A 102 21.07 8.64 18.83
CA LEU A 102 22.37 8.06 18.51
C LEU A 102 23.51 9.06 18.76
N ARG A 103 23.33 10.35 18.43
CA ARG A 103 24.29 11.42 18.76
C ARG A 103 24.52 11.58 20.26
N LEU A 104 23.50 11.28 21.08
CA LEU A 104 23.60 11.27 22.54
C LEU A 104 24.17 9.95 23.09
N GLY A 105 24.64 9.04 22.23
CA GLY A 105 25.17 7.73 22.60
C GLY A 105 24.10 6.73 23.05
N LYS A 106 22.80 7.03 22.85
CA LYS A 106 21.72 6.11 23.17
C LYS A 106 21.54 5.13 22.01
N GLN A 107 21.61 3.84 22.33
CA GLN A 107 21.49 2.77 21.35
C GLN A 107 20.21 1.97 21.59
N GLU A 108 19.10 2.46 21.07
CA GLU A 108 17.82 1.74 21.10
C GLU A 108 17.62 0.95 19.81
N LEU A 109 18.41 -0.13 19.65
CA LEU A 109 18.40 -0.99 18.46
C LEU A 109 16.99 -1.47 18.06
N PRO A 110 16.08 -1.84 19.00
CA PRO A 110 14.72 -2.22 18.62
C PRO A 110 13.92 -1.10 17.98
N LEU A 111 14.16 0.16 18.36
CA LEU A 111 13.51 1.31 17.71
C LEU A 111 14.07 1.55 16.31
N LEU A 112 15.39 1.42 16.15
CA LEU A 112 16.04 1.50 14.83
C LEU A 112 15.49 0.41 13.89
N ASP A 113 15.40 -0.83 14.36
CA ASP A 113 14.91 -1.96 13.56
C ASP A 113 13.43 -1.75 13.15
N ARG A 114 12.59 -1.29 14.08
CA ARG A 114 11.19 -0.96 13.79
C ARG A 114 11.08 0.18 12.77
N TRP A 115 11.93 1.19 12.90
CA TRP A 115 11.96 2.30 11.95
C TRP A 115 12.43 1.85 10.57
N LEU A 116 13.41 0.96 10.48
CA LEU A 116 13.83 0.35 9.21
C LEU A 116 12.71 -0.43 8.53
N GLY A 117 11.87 -1.13 9.30
CA GLY A 117 10.65 -1.74 8.77
C GLY A 117 9.73 -0.71 8.11
N LYS A 118 9.48 0.42 8.76
CA LYS A 118 8.67 1.51 8.18
C LYS A 118 9.30 2.14 6.94
N VAL A 119 10.63 2.25 6.90
CA VAL A 119 11.38 2.72 5.73
C VAL A 119 11.18 1.74 4.57
N ALA A 120 11.23 0.43 4.81
CA ALA A 120 10.97 -0.58 3.78
C ALA A 120 9.54 -0.45 3.23
N ASP A 121 8.53 -0.36 4.10
CA ASP A 121 7.13 -0.15 3.68
C ASP A 121 6.97 1.11 2.83
N LEU A 122 7.62 2.21 3.23
CA LEU A 122 7.58 3.47 2.50
C LEU A 122 8.27 3.35 1.13
N LEU A 123 9.40 2.64 1.04
CA LEU A 123 10.10 2.42 -0.22
C LEU A 123 9.30 1.54 -1.18
N GLU A 124 8.57 0.55 -0.67
CA GLU A 124 7.63 -0.26 -1.46
C GLU A 124 6.47 0.60 -1.99
N LEU A 125 5.85 1.42 -1.14
CA LEU A 125 4.77 2.34 -1.53
C LEU A 125 5.19 3.34 -2.61
N ILE A 126 6.45 3.78 -2.59
CA ILE A 126 7.01 4.69 -3.60
C ILE A 126 7.41 3.91 -4.87
N GLY A 127 8.00 2.71 -4.72
CA GLY A 127 8.44 1.88 -5.83
C GLY A 127 7.28 1.41 -6.70
N ASN A 128 6.15 1.06 -6.10
CA ASN A 128 4.94 0.61 -6.81
C ASN A 128 4.24 1.72 -7.62
N GLN A 129 4.60 3.00 -7.42
CA GLN A 129 4.10 4.13 -8.22
C GLN A 129 4.93 4.36 -9.49
N ALA A 130 6.16 3.85 -9.54
CA ALA A 130 7.07 4.04 -10.66
C ALA A 130 7.21 2.74 -11.46
N SER A 131 6.30 2.48 -12.40
CA SER A 131 6.48 1.42 -13.42
C SER A 131 7.54 1.79 -14.48
N ASP A 132 8.61 2.49 -14.08
CA ASP A 132 9.66 3.02 -14.95
C ASP A 132 10.97 2.22 -14.75
N PRO A 133 11.62 1.68 -15.80
CA PRO A 133 12.88 0.94 -15.72
C PRO A 133 14.06 1.67 -15.04
N LYS A 134 13.94 2.95 -14.70
CA LYS A 134 14.88 3.65 -13.80
C LYS A 134 14.75 3.28 -12.32
N ALA A 135 13.68 2.59 -11.92
CA ALA A 135 13.49 2.09 -10.57
C ALA A 135 14.59 1.09 -10.17
N ASP A 136 15.10 0.29 -11.11
CA ASP A 136 16.14 -0.72 -10.85
C ASP A 136 17.48 -0.10 -10.40
N SER A 137 17.92 1.01 -10.99
CA SER A 137 19.15 1.69 -10.53
C SER A 137 18.96 2.31 -9.15
N MET A 138 17.75 2.81 -8.89
CA MET A 138 17.41 3.42 -7.61
C MET A 138 17.30 2.38 -6.49
N VAL A 139 16.87 1.15 -6.79
CA VAL A 139 16.87 -0.01 -5.86
C VAL A 139 18.30 -0.46 -5.56
N SER A 140 19.19 -0.46 -6.56
CA SER A 140 20.62 -0.77 -6.37
C SER A 140 21.34 0.26 -5.50
N ASP A 141 21.09 1.56 -5.70
CA ASP A 141 21.63 2.63 -4.84
C ASP A 141 21.01 2.63 -3.44
N LYS A 142 19.74 2.16 -3.31
CA LYS A 142 19.07 1.97 -2.02
C LYS A 142 19.72 0.89 -1.15
N ALA A 143 20.21 -0.18 -1.76
CA ALA A 143 20.83 -1.29 -1.03
C ALA A 143 22.12 -0.88 -0.30
N LYS A 144 22.95 -0.03 -0.92
CA LYS A 144 24.30 0.28 -0.41
C LYS A 144 24.31 0.99 0.94
N TRP A 145 23.49 2.03 1.13
CA TRP A 145 23.47 2.75 2.41
C TRP A 145 22.75 1.96 3.51
N ILE A 146 21.83 1.06 3.17
CA ILE A 146 21.22 0.13 4.13
C ILE A 146 22.29 -0.84 4.64
N GLU A 147 23.11 -1.40 3.74
CA GLU A 147 24.22 -2.27 4.10
C GLU A 147 25.23 -1.55 5.00
N GLU A 148 25.60 -0.30 4.68
CA GLU A 148 26.50 0.51 5.52
C GLU A 148 25.90 0.77 6.91
N LEU A 149 24.60 1.00 7.00
CA LEU A 149 23.91 1.21 8.28
C LEU A 149 23.88 -0.09 9.11
N LEU A 150 23.59 -1.22 8.47
CA LEU A 150 23.60 -2.53 9.13
C LEU A 150 25.01 -2.92 9.59
N ALA A 151 26.05 -2.58 8.83
CA ALA A 151 27.43 -2.77 9.23
C ALA A 151 27.79 -1.88 10.45
N ALA A 152 27.42 -0.59 10.43
CA ALA A 152 27.61 0.30 11.57
C ALA A 152 26.86 -0.20 12.82
N ARG A 153 25.65 -0.76 12.64
CA ARG A 153 24.85 -1.40 13.70
C ARG A 153 25.57 -2.61 14.30
N GLN A 154 26.13 -3.49 13.47
CA GLN A 154 26.90 -4.65 13.95
C GLN A 154 28.11 -4.24 14.80
N LEU A 155 28.77 -3.15 14.43
CA LEU A 155 29.91 -2.59 15.17
C LEU A 155 29.50 -1.69 16.34
N SER A 156 28.20 -1.46 16.56
CA SER A 156 27.66 -0.51 17.53
C SER A 156 28.21 0.92 17.39
N ASP A 157 28.55 1.31 16.15
CA ASP A 157 29.07 2.64 15.83
C ASP A 157 27.91 3.65 15.74
N THR A 158 27.56 4.23 16.90
CA THR A 158 26.46 5.19 17.02
C THR A 158 26.69 6.47 16.24
N VAL A 159 27.94 6.90 16.05
CA VAL A 159 28.29 8.08 15.27
C VAL A 159 28.05 7.81 13.79
N ARG A 160 28.57 6.70 13.27
CA ARG A 160 28.36 6.32 11.86
C ARG A 160 26.89 6.06 11.56
N MET A 161 26.15 5.42 12.47
CA MET A 161 24.71 5.24 12.31
C MET A 161 23.98 6.59 12.22
N ALA A 162 24.32 7.55 13.09
CA ALA A 162 23.74 8.89 13.05
C ALA A 162 24.09 9.62 11.74
N ASP A 163 25.34 9.56 11.30
CA ASP A 163 25.79 10.19 10.04
C ASP A 163 25.02 9.63 8.83
N LEU A 164 24.87 8.30 8.75
CA LEU A 164 24.12 7.66 7.67
C LEU A 164 22.64 8.07 7.69
N LEU A 165 22.00 8.11 8.87
CA LEU A 165 20.62 8.59 8.98
C LEU A 165 20.49 10.04 8.50
N GLU A 166 21.35 10.94 8.98
CA GLU A 166 21.25 12.39 8.74
C GLU A 166 21.59 12.79 7.31
N TYR A 167 22.65 12.22 6.75
CA TYR A 167 23.22 12.69 5.48
C TYR A 167 22.88 11.80 4.29
N GLU A 168 22.58 10.51 4.52
CA GLU A 168 22.22 9.60 3.45
C GLU A 168 20.71 9.33 3.40
N ILE A 169 20.11 8.88 4.50
CA ILE A 169 18.79 8.26 4.45
C ILE A 169 17.67 9.30 4.51
N LEU A 170 17.66 10.15 5.53
CA LEU A 170 16.61 11.15 5.74
C LEU A 170 16.47 12.15 4.57
N PRO A 171 17.54 12.66 3.95
CA PRO A 171 17.41 13.57 2.80
C PRO A 171 16.69 12.90 1.61
N ARG A 172 16.96 11.62 1.37
CA ARG A 172 16.32 10.84 0.29
C ARG A 172 14.84 10.59 0.58
N LEU A 173 14.50 10.26 1.83
CA LEU A 173 13.10 10.08 2.24
C LEU A 173 12.31 11.39 2.23
N SER A 174 12.96 12.52 2.50
CA SER A 174 12.34 13.85 2.55
C SER A 174 12.15 14.48 1.17
N SER A 175 12.91 14.05 0.17
CA SER A 175 12.80 14.58 -1.19
C SER A 175 11.46 14.19 -1.84
N GLU A 176 10.68 15.18 -2.27
CA GLU A 176 9.41 14.99 -3.01
C GLU A 176 9.61 14.27 -4.35
N ASN A 177 10.84 14.29 -4.89
CA ASN A 177 11.22 13.69 -6.18
C ASN A 177 11.42 12.17 -6.15
N ALA A 178 11.21 11.50 -5.01
CA ALA A 178 11.47 10.06 -4.92
C ALA A 178 10.46 9.17 -5.67
N GLY A 179 9.41 9.71 -6.28
CA GLY A 179 8.47 8.91 -7.09
C GLY A 179 7.13 9.57 -7.43
N ILE A 180 7.06 10.91 -7.48
CA ILE A 180 5.87 11.62 -7.96
C ILE A 180 6.29 12.44 -9.18
N ARG A 181 6.07 11.90 -10.37
CA ARG A 181 5.95 12.64 -11.61
C ARG A 181 4.77 12.10 -12.38
#